data_AF-A0A0F9RYB8-F1
#
_entry.id   AF-A0A0F9RYB8-F1
#
_cell.length_a   1.000
_cell.length_b   1.000
_cell.length_c   1.000
_cell.angle_alpha   90.00
_cell.angle_beta   90.00
_cell.angle_gamma   90.00
#
_symmetry.space_group_name_H-M   'P 1'
#
loop_
_entity.id
_entity.type
_entity.pdbx_description
1 polymer ?
#
loop_
_entity_poly.entity_id
_entity_poly.type
_entity_poly.pdbx_seq_one_letter_code
_entity_poly.pdbx_strand_id
1 'polypeptide(L)'
;MWDADRGKWVPTERLKNTQLTNAQVLALRATPITLVAAPGANLTALVHRVYIVSDDTAGAWTETDDNLLVEYADATAITPAIDATNLVGGGVQIRDIRISTGDLPPDVNAVVRIKNTGGGEWGGGNAANTMSVRVWYSIVPAVAFS
;
A
#
# COMPACT_ATOMS: atom_id res chain seq x y z
N MET A 1 -11.24 -16.89 -6.88
CA MET A 1 -10.99 -18.22 -7.49
C MET A 1 -12.22 -18.58 -8.31
N TRP A 2 -12.08 -19.25 -9.45
CA TRP A 2 -13.24 -19.81 -10.14
C TRP A 2 -13.86 -20.88 -9.22
N ASP A 3 -15.10 -20.65 -8.79
CA ASP A 3 -15.87 -21.62 -8.02
C ASP A 3 -16.69 -22.42 -9.05
N ALA A 4 -16.20 -23.63 -9.37
CA ALA A 4 -16.82 -24.48 -10.38
C ALA A 4 -18.24 -24.92 -9.97
N ASP A 5 -18.51 -25.06 -8.67
CA ASP A 5 -19.81 -25.47 -8.15
C ASP A 5 -20.84 -24.35 -8.29
N ARG A 6 -20.39 -23.09 -8.27
CA ARG A 6 -21.25 -21.90 -8.43
C ARG A 6 -21.19 -21.27 -9.81
N GLY A 7 -20.38 -21.81 -10.74
CA GLY A 7 -20.20 -21.29 -12.09
C GLY A 7 -19.82 -19.81 -12.15
N LYS A 8 -19.16 -19.29 -11.10
CA LYS A 8 -18.83 -17.87 -10.99
C LYS A 8 -17.50 -17.63 -10.31
N TRP A 9 -16.92 -16.46 -10.58
CA TRP A 9 -15.80 -15.96 -9.80
C TRP A 9 -16.27 -15.57 -8.41
N VAL A 10 -15.68 -16.19 -7.39
CA VAL A 10 -15.83 -15.73 -6.01
C VAL A 10 -14.57 -14.95 -5.65
N PRO A 11 -14.66 -13.62 -5.41
CA PRO A 11 -13.56 -12.86 -4.87
C PRO A 11 -13.20 -13.45 -3.50
N THR A 12 -12.01 -14.03 -3.40
CA THR A 12 -11.47 -14.43 -2.11
C THR A 12 -10.71 -13.24 -1.58
N GLU A 13 -11.10 -12.73 -0.42
CA GLU A 13 -10.29 -11.74 0.28
C GLU A 13 -8.95 -12.38 0.67
N ARG A 14 -7.87 -11.69 0.35
CA ARG A 14 -6.50 -12.05 0.65
C ARG A 14 -5.92 -10.95 1.53
N LEU A 15 -4.97 -11.36 2.37
CA LEU A 15 -4.21 -10.47 3.22
C LEU A 15 -2.73 -10.58 2.88
N LYS A 16 -2.04 -9.44 2.85
CA LYS A 16 -0.58 -9.38 2.73
C LYS A 16 0.00 -8.43 3.75
N ASN A 17 1.00 -8.89 4.49
CA ASN A 17 1.82 -8.07 5.39
C ASN A 17 3.18 -7.84 4.74
N THR A 18 3.67 -6.61 4.83
CA THR A 18 5.01 -6.20 4.41
C THR A 18 5.60 -5.34 5.53
N GLN A 19 6.76 -5.72 6.04
CA GLN A 19 7.51 -4.91 7.01
C GLN A 19 8.66 -4.22 6.29
N LEU A 20 8.72 -2.91 6.44
CA LEU A 20 9.75 -2.04 5.87
C LEU A 20 10.75 -1.72 6.97
N THR A 21 12.03 -1.81 6.64
CA THR A 21 13.11 -1.33 7.51
C THR A 21 13.19 0.19 7.47
N ASN A 22 13.87 0.80 8.45
CA ASN A 22 14.19 2.23 8.43
C ASN A 22 14.77 2.67 7.07
N ALA A 23 15.77 1.95 6.55
CA ALA A 23 16.40 2.29 5.28
C ALA A 23 15.43 2.24 4.08
N GLN A 24 14.45 1.34 4.10
CA GLN A 24 13.43 1.29 3.06
C GLN A 24 12.45 2.46 3.18
N VAL A 25 12.04 2.82 4.40
CA VAL A 25 11.16 3.98 4.66
C VAL A 25 11.82 5.28 4.16
N LEU A 26 13.10 5.48 4.47
CA LEU A 26 13.88 6.65 4.03
C LEU A 26 14.13 6.69 2.50
N ALA A 27 13.80 5.63 1.76
CA ALA A 27 14.00 5.54 0.31
C ALA A 27 12.69 5.39 -0.46
N LEU A 28 11.53 5.55 0.19
CA LEU A 28 10.23 5.24 -0.40
C LEU A 28 9.84 6.12 -1.58
N ARG A 29 10.43 7.32 -1.74
CA ARG A 29 10.12 8.18 -2.89
C ARG A 29 10.89 7.71 -4.13
N ALA A 30 12.20 7.49 -4.00
CA ALA A 30 13.04 6.99 -5.08
C ALA A 30 12.79 5.51 -5.41
N THR A 31 12.48 4.70 -4.38
CA THR A 31 12.31 3.25 -4.49
C THR A 31 10.99 2.82 -3.84
N PRO A 32 9.85 2.97 -4.54
CA PRO A 32 8.58 2.43 -4.08
C PRO A 32 8.66 0.94 -3.76
N ILE A 33 7.97 0.50 -2.70
CA ILE A 33 8.01 -0.89 -2.24
C ILE A 33 6.75 -1.63 -2.72
N THR A 34 6.96 -2.75 -3.42
CA THR A 34 5.88 -3.66 -3.83
C THR A 34 5.22 -4.29 -2.61
N LEU A 35 3.90 -4.10 -2.48
CA LEU A 35 3.07 -4.71 -1.46
C LEU A 35 2.41 -5.99 -1.99
N VAL A 36 1.80 -5.91 -3.17
CA VAL A 36 1.16 -7.05 -3.85
C VAL A 36 1.76 -7.19 -5.24
N ALA A 37 2.24 -8.39 -5.56
CA ALA A 37 2.77 -8.69 -6.88
C ALA A 37 1.66 -8.65 -7.95
N ALA A 38 2.05 -8.42 -9.21
CA ALA A 38 1.15 -8.47 -10.34
C ALA A 38 0.43 -9.84 -10.40
N PRO A 39 -0.90 -9.88 -10.53
CA PRO A 39 -1.67 -11.12 -10.40
C PRO A 39 -1.61 -12.05 -11.62
N GLY A 40 -1.07 -11.59 -12.75
CA GLY A 40 -1.04 -12.30 -14.02
C GLY A 40 -2.00 -11.69 -15.06
N ALA A 41 -1.90 -12.19 -16.29
CA ALA A 41 -2.68 -11.70 -17.42
C ALA A 41 -4.20 -11.73 -17.16
N ASN A 42 -4.91 -10.68 -17.60
CA ASN A 42 -6.36 -10.51 -17.46
C ASN A 42 -6.91 -10.48 -16.02
N LEU A 43 -6.02 -10.33 -15.03
CA LEU A 43 -6.39 -10.22 -13.61
C LEU A 43 -5.97 -8.86 -13.07
N THR A 44 -6.66 -8.40 -12.03
CA THR A 44 -6.27 -7.21 -11.28
C THR A 44 -6.40 -7.43 -9.78
N ALA A 45 -5.61 -6.68 -9.00
CA ALA A 45 -5.66 -6.66 -7.56
C ALA A 45 -6.56 -5.51 -7.10
N LEU A 46 -7.76 -5.84 -6.64
CA LEU A 46 -8.70 -4.88 -6.05
C LEU A 46 -8.40 -4.74 -4.56
N VAL A 47 -7.86 -3.58 -4.15
CA VAL A 47 -7.54 -3.31 -2.76
C VAL A 47 -8.78 -2.81 -2.01
N HIS A 48 -9.06 -3.40 -0.86
CA HIS A 48 -10.23 -3.07 -0.02
C HIS A 48 -9.85 -2.17 1.15
N ARG A 49 -8.66 -2.40 1.72
CA ARG A 49 -8.20 -1.73 2.93
C ARG A 49 -6.68 -1.77 3.04
N VAL A 50 -6.11 -0.72 3.62
CA VAL A 50 -4.69 -0.65 3.95
C VAL A 50 -4.55 -0.21 5.41
N TYR A 51 -3.74 -0.94 6.16
CA TYR A 51 -3.21 -0.49 7.45
C TYR A 51 -1.74 -0.13 7.28
N ILE A 52 -1.35 0.98 7.88
CA ILE A 52 0.05 1.37 8.06
C ILE A 52 0.27 1.50 9.56
N VAL A 53 1.27 0.81 10.07
CA VAL A 53 1.71 0.90 11.46
C VAL A 53 3.16 1.35 11.46
N SER A 54 3.44 2.54 11.99
CA SER A 54 4.81 2.93 12.29
C SER A 54 5.19 2.47 13.70
N ASP A 55 6.42 2.00 13.84
CA ASP A 55 7.09 1.81 15.12
C ASP A 55 8.44 2.52 15.05
N ASP A 56 8.46 3.76 15.53
CA ASP A 56 9.62 4.63 15.64
C ASP A 56 9.96 4.93 17.11
N THR A 57 9.62 4.00 18.02
CA THR A 57 9.91 4.09 19.46
C THR A 57 11.40 4.27 19.77
N ALA A 58 12.29 3.79 18.89
CA ALA A 58 13.74 3.92 19.02
C ALA A 58 14.30 5.26 18.50
N GLY A 59 13.45 6.15 17.99
CA GLY A 59 13.78 7.50 17.54
C GLY A 59 12.94 7.89 16.33
N ALA A 60 12.27 9.04 16.38
CA ALA A 60 11.35 9.51 15.35
C ALA A 60 12.00 9.66 13.96
N TRP A 61 11.21 9.42 12.91
CA TRP A 61 11.52 9.92 11.57
C TRP A 61 11.32 11.43 11.48
N THR A 62 11.84 12.05 10.43
CA THR A 62 11.53 13.44 10.07
C THR A 62 11.02 13.49 8.65
N GLU A 63 10.00 14.30 8.40
CA GLU A 63 9.40 14.50 7.07
C GLU A 63 9.26 16.01 6.80
N THR A 64 9.25 16.39 5.52
CA THR A 64 9.03 17.79 5.11
C THR A 64 7.95 17.87 4.02
N ASP A 65 6.69 17.88 4.45
CA ASP A 65 5.48 17.86 3.62
C ASP A 65 5.32 16.57 2.79
N ASP A 66 5.81 15.46 3.32
CA ASP A 66 5.90 14.19 2.59
C ASP A 66 4.76 13.22 2.97
N ASN A 67 3.85 12.94 2.05
CA ASN A 67 2.75 12.00 2.26
C ASN A 67 3.02 10.61 1.68
N LEU A 68 2.39 9.58 2.25
CA LEU A 68 2.39 8.24 1.66
C LEU A 68 1.22 8.05 0.69
N LEU A 69 1.41 7.18 -0.29
CA LEU A 69 0.38 6.76 -1.23
C LEU A 69 0.54 5.28 -1.52
N VAL A 70 -0.59 4.56 -1.56
CA VAL A 70 -0.66 3.24 -2.20
C VAL A 70 -1.21 3.42 -3.59
N GLU A 71 -0.52 2.86 -4.58
CA GLU A 71 -0.79 3.05 -6.01
C GLU A 71 -0.53 1.76 -6.81
N TYR A 72 -1.05 1.72 -8.02
CA TYR A 72 -0.65 0.76 -9.05
C TYR A 72 0.68 1.19 -9.70
N ALA A 73 1.26 0.31 -10.53
CA ALA A 73 2.56 0.51 -11.16
C ALA A 73 2.63 1.75 -12.08
N ASP A 74 1.51 2.06 -12.72
CA ASP A 74 1.27 3.22 -13.59
C ASP A 74 1.07 4.55 -12.84
N ALA A 75 1.20 4.54 -11.51
CA ALA A 75 0.91 5.64 -10.60
C ALA A 75 -0.58 6.02 -10.45
N THR A 76 -1.49 5.13 -10.88
CA THR A 76 -2.90 5.26 -10.51
C THR A 76 -3.04 5.07 -9.00
N ALA A 77 -3.46 6.14 -8.32
CA ALA A 77 -3.68 6.18 -6.89
C ALA A 77 -4.77 5.17 -6.48
N ILE A 78 -4.48 4.34 -5.47
CA ILE A 78 -5.45 3.42 -4.85
C ILE A 78 -6.02 4.05 -3.58
N THR A 79 -5.18 4.72 -2.80
CA THR A 79 -5.59 5.48 -1.62
C THR A 79 -5.61 6.97 -1.94
N PRO A 80 -6.35 7.81 -1.18
CA PRO A 80 -5.98 9.21 -1.06
C PRO A 80 -4.56 9.35 -0.49
N ALA A 81 -3.99 10.55 -0.57
CA ALA A 81 -2.75 10.86 0.13
C ALA A 81 -2.90 10.58 1.63
N ILE A 82 -1.99 9.79 2.16
CA ILE A 82 -1.95 9.40 3.57
C ILE A 82 -0.98 10.35 4.25
N ASP A 83 -1.53 11.31 4.99
CA ASP A 83 -0.73 12.26 5.76
C ASP A 83 0.30 11.54 6.66
N ALA A 84 1.58 11.88 6.56
CA ALA A 84 2.63 11.22 7.31
C ALA A 84 3.04 11.95 8.59
N THR A 85 2.56 13.16 8.85
CA THR A 85 2.95 13.95 10.03
C THR A 85 2.66 13.17 11.32
N ASN A 86 1.54 12.43 11.35
CA ASN A 86 1.17 11.58 12.48
C ASN A 86 1.89 10.21 12.51
N LEU A 87 2.64 9.83 11.48
CA LEU A 87 3.39 8.58 11.42
C LEU A 87 4.83 8.71 11.90
N VAL A 88 5.35 9.95 11.97
CA VAL A 88 6.74 10.27 12.32
C VAL A 88 6.89 10.89 13.72
N GLY A 89 5.80 10.92 14.50
CA GLY A 89 5.73 11.65 15.78
C GLY A 89 6.37 10.93 16.98
N GLY A 90 7.03 9.79 16.79
CA GLY A 90 7.53 8.95 17.88
C GLY A 90 6.45 8.01 18.45
N GLY A 91 6.84 6.76 18.69
CA GLY A 91 6.00 5.73 19.28
C GLY A 91 5.43 4.75 18.25
N VAL A 92 4.24 4.22 18.54
CA VAL A 92 3.52 3.35 17.60
C VAL A 92 2.29 4.10 17.11
N GLN A 93 2.21 4.33 15.80
CA GLN A 93 1.10 5.06 15.19
C GLN A 93 0.43 4.19 14.13
N ILE A 94 -0.89 4.35 13.97
CA ILE A 94 -1.68 3.49 13.09
C ILE A 94 -2.53 4.37 12.16
N ARG A 95 -2.54 4.01 10.87
CA ARG A 95 -3.45 4.56 9.87
C ARG A 95 -4.28 3.44 9.27
N ASP A 96 -5.59 3.62 9.30
CA ASP A 96 -6.58 2.75 8.68
C ASP A 96 -7.21 3.48 7.50
N ILE A 97 -6.96 2.96 6.30
CA ILE A 97 -7.51 3.50 5.07
C ILE A 97 -8.44 2.45 4.48
N ARG A 98 -9.73 2.77 4.42
CA ARG A 98 -10.74 1.98 3.72
C ARG A 98 -10.89 2.51 2.30
N ILE A 99 -10.84 1.62 1.33
CA ILE A 99 -10.93 1.99 -0.09
C ILE A 99 -12.40 1.91 -0.51
N SER A 100 -12.92 3.01 -1.07
CA SER A 100 -14.17 2.97 -1.81
C SER A 100 -13.86 2.39 -3.18
N THR A 101 -14.37 1.19 -3.45
CA THR A 101 -14.16 0.49 -4.74
C THR A 101 -14.94 1.10 -5.90
N GLY A 102 -15.72 2.17 -5.66
CA GLY A 102 -16.63 2.76 -6.65
C GLY A 102 -15.97 3.60 -7.76
N ASP A 103 -14.76 4.11 -7.56
CA ASP A 103 -14.25 5.25 -8.35
C ASP A 103 -12.90 5.03 -9.04
N LEU A 104 -12.24 3.88 -8.87
CA LEU A 104 -10.89 3.66 -9.41
C LEU A 104 -10.87 2.45 -10.36
N PRO A 105 -10.64 2.64 -11.67
CA PRO A 105 -10.46 1.53 -12.59
C PRO A 105 -9.15 0.80 -12.20
N PRO A 106 -9.23 -0.47 -11.78
CA PRO A 106 -8.06 -1.19 -11.32
C PRO A 106 -7.16 -1.55 -12.51
N ASP A 107 -5.84 -1.34 -12.37
CA ASP A 107 -4.90 -1.57 -13.47
C ASP A 107 -4.67 -3.07 -13.71
N VAL A 108 -4.61 -3.47 -14.98
CA VAL A 108 -4.54 -4.87 -15.38
C VAL A 108 -3.13 -5.40 -15.19
N ASN A 109 -3.00 -6.51 -14.48
CA ASN A 109 -1.72 -7.16 -14.22
C ASN A 109 -0.66 -6.22 -13.59
N ALA A 110 -1.11 -5.25 -12.78
CA ALA A 110 -0.24 -4.29 -12.13
C ALA A 110 0.17 -4.73 -10.72
N VAL A 111 1.36 -4.32 -10.29
CA VAL A 111 1.75 -4.40 -8.88
C VAL A 111 1.01 -3.34 -8.07
N VAL A 112 0.72 -3.63 -6.80
CA VAL A 112 0.34 -2.63 -5.81
C VAL A 112 1.59 -2.27 -5.03
N ARG A 113 1.90 -0.98 -4.90
CA ARG A 113 3.10 -0.49 -4.20
C ARG A 113 2.77 0.66 -3.26
N ILE A 114 3.63 0.88 -2.27
CA ILE A 114 3.64 2.08 -1.43
C ILE A 114 4.77 2.99 -1.87
N LYS A 115 4.50 4.30 -1.84
CA LYS A 115 5.41 5.36 -2.27
C LYS A 115 5.29 6.56 -1.36
N ASN A 116 6.39 7.29 -1.19
CA ASN A 116 6.37 8.66 -0.67
C ASN A 116 6.15 9.65 -1.84
N THR A 117 5.14 10.50 -1.73
CA THR A 117 4.68 11.44 -2.76
C THR A 117 5.23 12.85 -2.60
N GLY A 118 5.92 13.16 -1.51
CA GLY A 118 6.40 14.51 -1.26
C GLY A 118 7.61 14.93 -2.09
N GLY A 119 8.09 16.13 -1.78
CA GLY A 119 9.21 16.78 -2.47
C GLY A 119 10.58 16.21 -2.10
N GLY A 120 10.68 15.49 -0.97
CA GLY A 120 11.90 14.97 -0.40
C GLY A 120 11.81 13.49 -0.02
N GLU A 121 12.96 12.92 0.38
CA GLU A 121 12.95 11.67 1.13
C GLU A 121 12.74 11.99 2.61
N TRP A 122 12.14 11.05 3.35
CA TRP A 122 12.15 11.14 4.81
C TRP A 122 13.59 11.07 5.33
N GLY A 123 13.79 11.68 6.49
CA GLY A 123 15.06 11.70 7.21
C GLY A 123 14.95 11.08 8.61
N GLY A 124 16.06 11.10 9.34
CA GLY A 124 16.12 10.68 10.74
C GLY A 124 15.87 9.19 10.94
N GLY A 125 15.21 8.87 12.06
CA GLY A 125 14.92 7.51 12.46
C GLY A 125 16.09 6.74 13.07
N ASN A 126 15.78 5.60 13.65
CA ASN A 126 16.73 4.62 14.14
C ASN A 126 16.71 3.37 13.22
N ALA A 127 17.84 2.69 13.06
CA ALA A 127 17.91 1.44 12.27
C ALA A 127 16.94 0.34 12.76
N ALA A 128 16.54 0.38 14.04
CA ALA A 128 15.55 -0.52 14.63
C ALA A 128 14.09 -0.15 14.30
N ASN A 129 13.82 1.06 13.78
CA ASN A 129 12.47 1.46 13.40
C ASN A 129 11.93 0.59 12.28
N THR A 130 10.63 0.33 12.31
CA THR A 130 9.95 -0.40 11.24
C THR A 130 8.63 0.25 10.87
N MET A 131 8.21 0.06 9.63
CA MET A 131 6.85 0.35 9.20
C MET A 131 6.21 -0.93 8.68
N SER A 132 5.08 -1.32 9.27
CA SER A 132 4.31 -2.47 8.81
C SER A 132 3.14 -2.01 7.96
N VAL A 133 3.05 -2.50 6.74
CA VAL A 133 1.93 -2.27 5.83
C VAL A 133 1.15 -3.56 5.67
N ARG A 134 -0.16 -3.51 5.93
CA ARG A 134 -1.07 -4.63 5.73
C ARG A 134 -2.13 -4.25 4.69
N VAL A 135 -2.25 -5.07 3.66
CA VAL A 135 -3.18 -4.86 2.55
C VAL A 135 -4.19 -5.99 2.51
N TRP A 136 -5.48 -5.63 2.52
CA TRP A 136 -6.59 -6.52 2.19
C TRP A 136 -6.98 -6.29 0.74
N TYR A 137 -7.03 -7.36 -0.03
CA TYR A 137 -7.29 -7.27 -1.47
C TYR A 137 -7.95 -8.53 -2.00
N SER A 138 -8.53 -8.44 -3.20
CA SER A 138 -9.00 -9.60 -3.96
C SER A 138 -8.36 -9.60 -5.34
N ILE A 139 -8.16 -10.81 -5.88
CA ILE A 139 -7.80 -10.97 -7.29
C ILE A 139 -9.06 -11.30 -8.07
N VAL A 140 -9.35 -10.48 -9.08
CA VAL A 140 -10.56 -10.53 -9.90
C VAL A 140 -10.22 -10.40 -11.38
N PRO A 141 -11.05 -10.91 -12.29
CA PRO A 141 -10.90 -10.64 -13.72
C PRO A 141 -10.98 -9.15 -14.01
N ALA A 142 -10.01 -8.63 -14.78
CA ALA A 142 -9.96 -7.21 -15.14
C ALA A 142 -11.15 -6.77 -15.99
N VAL A 143 -11.66 -7.66 -16.85
CA VAL A 143 -12.84 -7.42 -17.72
C VAL A 143 -14.13 -7.09 -16.97
N ALA A 144 -14.16 -7.31 -15.65
CA ALA A 144 -15.30 -6.92 -14.82
C ALA A 144 -15.35 -5.41 -14.52
N PHE A 145 -14.30 -4.65 -14.88
CA PHE A 145 -14.14 -3.23 -14.57
C PHE A 145 -13.81 -2.37 -15.81
N SER A 146 -13.86 -2.95 -17.01
CA SER A 146 -13.65 -2.28 -18.30
C SER A 146 -14.95 -1.83 -18.95
#